data_AF-A0AA40EZE2-F1
#
_entry.id   AF-A0AA40EZE2-F1
#
_cell.length_a   1.000
_cell.length_b   1.000
_cell.length_c   1.000
_cell.angle_alpha   90.00
_cell.angle_beta   90.00
_cell.angle_gamma   90.00
#
_symmetry.space_group_name_H-M   'P 1'
#
loop_
_entity.id
_entity.type
_entity.pdbx_description
1 polymer ?
#
loop_
_entity_poly.entity_id
_entity_poly.type
_entity_poly.pdbx_seq_one_letter_code
_entity_poly.pdbx_strand_id
1 'polypeptide(L)'
;MGLLTTATTLLLLASSGHLVTADSAAAPAAIPRITSLTFSGPGCTRDPKHTGGLSDPTFSFSNFASSLPGTTKTLNCQAHLQASGASPGWQVAVTTNTVKGNVYLTPGTSLEYYTTVFFSQDAAKTGTVRGHIAANDKTVDQAVTLVSNTGANKVWSPCTGADGSIGILNVNFRTVLNGEGKAYFEALTENWDLEWRKC
;
A
#
# COMPACT_ATOMS: atom_id res chain seq x y z
N MET A 1 76.35 38.11 20.83
CA MET A 1 75.02 38.64 20.40
C MET A 1 74.54 37.80 19.24
N GLY A 2 73.53 36.95 19.46
CA GLY A 2 72.90 36.12 18.44
C GLY A 2 71.62 35.55 19.04
N LEU A 3 70.48 36.03 18.54
CA LEU A 3 69.12 35.79 19.02
C LEU A 3 68.32 35.23 17.83
N LEU A 4 67.24 34.49 18.14
CA LEU A 4 66.11 34.11 17.26
C LEU A 4 66.36 32.83 16.42
N THR A 5 65.41 31.92 16.17
CA THR A 5 63.97 31.83 16.51
C THR A 5 63.50 30.41 16.21
N THR A 6 62.71 29.82 17.10
CA THR A 6 61.95 28.58 16.90
C THR A 6 60.71 28.84 16.04
N ALA A 7 60.52 28.07 14.96
CA ALA A 7 59.31 28.08 14.15
C ALA A 7 58.43 26.87 14.49
N THR A 8 57.25 27.12 15.05
CA THR A 8 56.24 26.10 15.37
C THR A 8 55.27 25.97 14.20
N THR A 9 55.22 24.80 13.56
CA THR A 9 54.30 24.52 12.44
C THR A 9 52.98 23.99 12.97
N LEU A 10 51.86 24.67 12.62
CA LEU A 10 50.50 24.31 13.01
C LEU A 10 49.86 23.47 11.89
N LEU A 11 49.54 22.19 12.15
CA LEU A 11 48.75 21.36 11.23
C LEU A 11 47.25 21.65 11.40
N LEU A 12 46.58 22.10 10.34
CA LEU A 12 45.11 22.14 10.26
C LEU A 12 44.58 20.77 9.81
N LEU A 13 43.73 20.14 10.62
CA LEU A 13 42.91 19.01 10.20
C LEU A 13 41.67 19.51 9.46
N ALA A 14 41.53 19.14 8.18
CA ALA A 14 40.32 19.36 7.40
C ALA A 14 39.29 18.26 7.74
N SER A 15 38.16 18.65 8.31
CA SER A 15 37.00 17.78 8.54
C SER A 15 36.22 17.58 7.23
N SER A 16 36.27 16.37 6.70
CA SER A 16 35.45 15.95 5.56
C SER A 16 34.00 15.79 5.99
N GLY A 17 33.16 16.79 5.72
CA GLY A 17 31.71 16.69 5.85
C GLY A 17 31.16 15.74 4.78
N HIS A 18 30.66 14.57 5.19
CA HIS A 18 29.88 13.71 4.32
C HIS A 18 28.54 14.39 4.02
N LEU A 19 28.38 14.87 2.78
CA LEU A 19 27.08 15.25 2.25
C LEU A 19 26.21 13.99 2.16
N VAL A 20 25.25 13.86 3.07
CA VAL A 20 24.15 12.91 2.92
C VAL A 20 23.27 13.48 1.81
N THR A 21 23.43 12.97 0.59
CA THR A 21 22.45 13.20 -0.47
C THR A 21 21.15 12.54 -0.02
N ALA A 22 20.14 13.36 0.27
CA ALA A 22 18.78 12.89 0.42
C ALA A 22 18.39 12.18 -0.89
N ASP A 23 18.21 10.87 -0.81
CA ASP A 23 17.76 10.03 -1.91
C ASP A 23 16.32 10.45 -2.22
N SER A 24 16.14 11.31 -3.22
CA SER A 24 14.81 11.57 -3.78
C SER A 24 14.25 10.23 -4.21
N ALA A 25 13.15 9.79 -3.61
CA ALA A 25 12.49 8.53 -3.94
C ALA A 25 12.44 8.36 -5.47
N ALA A 26 13.19 7.37 -5.98
CA ALA A 26 13.43 7.22 -7.40
C ALA A 26 12.10 6.96 -8.12
N ALA A 27 11.67 7.84 -9.03
CA ALA A 27 10.44 7.70 -9.82
C ALA A 27 10.70 8.01 -11.31
N PRO A 28 9.89 7.48 -12.25
CA PRO A 28 10.04 7.81 -13.65
C PRO A 28 9.81 9.30 -13.90
N ALA A 29 10.56 9.85 -14.86
CA ALA A 29 10.44 11.26 -15.26
C ALA A 29 9.00 11.63 -15.69
N ALA A 30 8.25 10.66 -16.22
CA ALA A 30 6.83 10.76 -16.44
C ALA A 30 6.11 9.68 -15.61
N ILE A 31 5.26 10.10 -14.67
CA ILE A 31 4.37 9.20 -13.96
C ILE A 31 3.27 8.75 -14.93
N PRO A 32 3.05 7.43 -15.12
CA PRO A 32 2.01 6.95 -16.02
C PRO A 32 0.61 7.36 -15.56
N ARG A 33 -0.29 7.51 -16.53
CA ARG A 33 -1.70 7.82 -16.30
C ARG A 33 -2.50 6.53 -16.22
N ILE A 34 -3.47 6.49 -15.30
CA ILE A 34 -4.43 5.39 -15.22
C ILE A 34 -5.27 5.41 -16.50
N THR A 35 -5.24 4.31 -17.25
CA THR A 35 -5.96 4.15 -18.52
C THR A 35 -7.22 3.31 -18.36
N SER A 36 -7.25 2.42 -17.38
CA SER A 36 -8.41 1.62 -17.03
C SER A 36 -8.40 1.30 -15.55
N LEU A 37 -9.59 1.30 -14.95
CA LEU A 37 -9.82 0.88 -13.58
C LEU A 37 -11.19 0.22 -13.52
N THR A 38 -11.21 -1.06 -13.15
CA THR A 38 -12.43 -1.84 -12.98
C THR A 38 -12.38 -2.56 -11.65
N PHE A 39 -13.54 -2.95 -11.13
CA PHE A 39 -13.64 -3.64 -9.85
C PHE A 39 -14.37 -4.97 -9.98
N SER A 40 -14.05 -5.91 -9.11
CA SER A 40 -14.74 -7.20 -9.04
C SER A 40 -14.82 -7.73 -7.61
N GLY A 41 -15.79 -8.61 -7.39
CA GLY A 41 -16.03 -9.25 -6.10
C GLY A 41 -17.28 -8.72 -5.40
N PRO A 42 -17.82 -9.50 -4.45
CA PRO A 42 -19.10 -9.22 -3.80
C PRO A 42 -19.11 -7.94 -2.94
N GLY A 43 -17.95 -7.41 -2.55
CA GLY A 43 -17.81 -6.18 -1.78
C GLY A 43 -17.88 -4.89 -2.62
N CYS A 44 -17.73 -4.98 -3.95
CA CYS A 44 -17.81 -3.82 -4.85
C CYS A 44 -19.24 -3.59 -5.39
N THR A 45 -20.27 -3.61 -4.52
CA THR A 45 -21.69 -3.63 -4.97
C THR A 45 -22.13 -2.43 -5.81
N ARG A 46 -21.49 -1.28 -5.63
CA ARG A 46 -21.49 -0.17 -6.58
C ARG A 46 -20.05 0.27 -6.66
N ASP A 47 -19.42 -0.02 -7.79
CA ASP A 47 -17.99 0.20 -8.03
C ASP A 47 -17.44 1.41 -7.25
N PRO A 48 -16.35 1.23 -6.48
CA PRO A 48 -15.73 2.31 -5.75
C PRO A 48 -15.46 3.52 -6.64
N LYS A 49 -15.70 4.71 -6.10
CA LYS A 49 -15.34 5.95 -6.78
C LYS A 49 -13.84 6.17 -6.66
N HIS A 50 -13.18 6.43 -7.78
CA HIS A 50 -11.75 6.73 -7.81
C HIS A 50 -11.48 8.24 -7.86
N THR A 51 -10.52 8.70 -7.08
CA THR A 51 -9.94 10.04 -7.13
C THR A 51 -8.42 9.96 -7.08
N GLY A 52 -7.74 11.01 -7.54
CA GLY A 52 -6.28 11.06 -7.60
C GLY A 52 -5.72 10.47 -8.88
N GLY A 53 -4.42 10.17 -8.86
CA GLY A 53 -3.68 9.57 -9.96
C GLY A 53 -2.82 8.43 -9.45
N LEU A 54 -1.94 7.86 -10.29
CA LEU A 54 -1.14 6.71 -9.88
C LEU A 54 -0.19 7.00 -8.69
N SER A 55 0.14 8.26 -8.43
CA SER A 55 0.94 8.64 -7.26
C SER A 55 0.17 8.63 -5.94
N ASP A 56 -1.16 8.67 -5.99
CA ASP A 56 -2.05 8.70 -4.83
C ASP A 56 -3.46 8.21 -5.24
N PRO A 57 -3.62 6.91 -5.58
CA PRO A 57 -4.91 6.36 -5.98
C PRO A 57 -5.77 6.14 -4.74
N THR A 58 -6.88 6.85 -4.66
CA THR A 58 -7.87 6.71 -3.58
C THR A 58 -9.19 6.16 -4.12
N PHE A 59 -9.75 5.19 -3.42
CA PHE A 59 -11.05 4.58 -3.71
C PHE A 59 -12.02 4.83 -2.56
N SER A 60 -13.22 5.30 -2.88
CA SER A 60 -14.31 5.49 -1.91
C SER A 60 -15.40 4.47 -2.14
N PHE A 61 -15.71 3.68 -1.12
CA PHE A 61 -16.78 2.68 -1.16
C PHE A 61 -18.12 3.32 -0.79
N SER A 62 -19.20 2.89 -1.43
CA SER A 62 -20.54 3.26 -1.00
C SER A 62 -21.23 2.19 -0.17
N ASN A 63 -20.75 0.93 -0.20
CA ASN A 63 -21.36 -0.22 0.49
C ASN A 63 -20.44 -1.46 0.51
N PHE A 64 -19.18 -1.29 0.93
CA PHE A 64 -18.34 -2.43 1.31
C PHE A 64 -18.60 -2.71 2.78
N ALA A 65 -19.52 -3.62 3.08
CA ALA A 65 -19.91 -3.92 4.45
C ALA A 65 -20.11 -5.42 4.66
N SER A 66 -19.44 -5.97 5.67
CA SER A 66 -19.58 -7.36 6.11
C SER A 66 -20.23 -7.39 7.50
N SER A 67 -21.16 -8.31 7.74
CA SER A 67 -21.89 -8.41 9.01
C SER A 67 -22.17 -9.86 9.43
N LEU A 68 -22.14 -10.10 10.74
CA LEU A 68 -22.58 -11.31 11.44
C LEU A 68 -23.83 -10.99 12.30
N PRO A 69 -24.79 -11.92 12.45
CA PRO A 69 -24.57 -13.08 13.32
C PRO A 69 -24.38 -14.42 12.58
N GLY A 70 -23.72 -15.39 13.22
CA GLY A 70 -23.67 -16.79 12.77
C GLY A 70 -22.28 -17.29 12.38
N THR A 71 -22.13 -17.77 11.14
CA THR A 71 -20.89 -18.37 10.59
C THR A 71 -19.92 -17.32 10.06
N THR A 72 -18.62 -17.63 9.98
CA THR A 72 -17.59 -16.81 9.32
C THR A 72 -18.10 -16.15 8.03
N LYS A 73 -17.95 -14.83 7.92
CA LYS A 73 -18.32 -14.06 6.72
C LYS A 73 -17.09 -13.50 6.05
N THR A 74 -16.95 -13.82 4.78
CA THR A 74 -15.89 -13.29 3.93
C THR A 74 -16.50 -12.35 2.90
N LEU A 75 -15.89 -11.18 2.72
CA LEU A 75 -16.23 -10.21 1.69
C LEU A 75 -14.95 -9.68 1.08
N ASN A 76 -14.92 -9.44 -0.23
CA ASN A 76 -13.77 -8.86 -0.88
C ASN A 76 -14.16 -7.92 -2.02
N CYS A 77 -13.28 -6.98 -2.28
CA CYS A 77 -13.35 -6.09 -3.43
C CYS A 77 -11.95 -6.02 -4.03
N GLN A 78 -11.86 -6.31 -5.32
CA GLN A 78 -10.61 -6.31 -6.07
C GLN A 78 -10.65 -5.21 -7.12
N ALA A 79 -9.65 -4.34 -7.07
CA ALA A 79 -9.39 -3.35 -8.10
C ALA A 79 -8.43 -3.93 -9.14
N HIS A 80 -8.73 -3.68 -10.41
CA HIS A 80 -7.90 -4.01 -11.56
C HIS A 80 -7.51 -2.69 -12.24
N LEU A 81 -6.26 -2.26 -12.03
CA LEU A 81 -5.74 -0.99 -12.51
C LEU A 81 -4.77 -1.21 -13.67
N GLN A 82 -4.94 -0.44 -14.73
CA GLN A 82 -3.97 -0.32 -15.82
C GLN A 82 -3.49 1.13 -15.91
N ALA A 83 -2.20 1.30 -16.16
CA ALA A 83 -1.62 2.61 -16.41
C ALA A 83 -0.53 2.54 -17.48
N SER A 84 -0.38 3.62 -18.25
CA SER A 84 0.64 3.75 -19.28
C SER A 84 1.24 5.15 -19.36
N GLY A 85 2.41 5.26 -19.99
CA GLY A 85 3.17 6.50 -20.14
C GLY A 85 4.37 6.66 -19.21
N ALA A 86 4.80 5.61 -18.51
CA ALA A 86 6.11 5.61 -17.86
C ALA A 86 7.23 5.62 -18.90
N SER A 87 8.36 6.24 -18.57
CA SER A 87 9.57 6.02 -19.37
C SER A 87 10.03 4.55 -19.27
N PRO A 88 10.77 4.03 -20.26
CA PRO A 88 11.31 2.68 -20.19
C PRO A 88 12.25 2.46 -18.99
N GLY A 89 12.32 1.21 -18.51
CA GLY A 89 13.24 0.81 -17.45
C GLY A 89 12.75 1.16 -16.04
N TRP A 90 11.45 1.06 -15.79
CA TRP A 90 10.87 1.26 -14.46
C TRP A 90 9.93 0.13 -14.06
N GLN A 91 9.86 -0.12 -12.76
CA GLN A 91 8.84 -0.95 -12.12
C GLN A 91 8.15 -0.18 -11.01
N VAL A 92 6.91 -0.55 -10.73
CA VAL A 92 6.13 -0.05 -9.60
C VAL A 92 5.64 -1.21 -8.73
N ALA A 93 5.53 -0.97 -7.43
CA ALA A 93 4.91 -1.90 -6.47
C ALA A 93 4.02 -1.13 -5.49
N VAL A 94 2.96 -1.76 -5.00
CA VAL A 94 2.19 -1.27 -3.86
C VAL A 94 3.01 -1.49 -2.59
N THR A 95 3.26 -0.45 -1.81
CA THR A 95 3.98 -0.52 -0.53
C THR A 95 3.04 -0.57 0.66
N THR A 96 2.00 0.24 0.61
CA THR A 96 1.02 0.34 1.68
C THR A 96 -0.37 0.32 1.07
N ASN A 97 -1.27 -0.44 1.68
CA ASN A 97 -2.71 -0.28 1.50
C ASN A 97 -3.33 0.20 2.81
N THR A 98 -3.96 1.37 2.79
CA THR A 98 -4.61 1.98 3.94
C THR A 98 -6.12 2.01 3.75
N VAL A 99 -6.85 1.23 4.56
CA VAL A 99 -8.31 1.19 4.54
C VAL A 99 -8.87 1.86 5.79
N LYS A 100 -9.69 2.88 5.61
CA LYS A 100 -10.43 3.53 6.71
C LYS A 100 -11.85 3.02 6.74
N GLY A 101 -12.39 2.84 7.94
CA GLY A 101 -13.70 2.24 8.11
C GLY A 101 -14.23 2.35 9.53
N ASN A 102 -15.34 1.67 9.78
CA ASN A 102 -15.92 1.49 11.10
C ASN A 102 -15.97 0.00 11.44
N VAL A 103 -15.73 -0.35 12.70
CA VAL A 103 -15.83 -1.72 13.18
C VAL A 103 -16.69 -1.78 14.43
N TYR A 104 -17.54 -2.80 14.50
CA TYR A 104 -18.26 -3.20 15.69
C TYR A 104 -18.01 -4.69 15.94
N LEU A 105 -17.39 -5.05 17.05
CA LEU A 105 -17.07 -6.43 17.43
C LEU A 105 -17.50 -6.67 18.87
N THR A 106 -18.34 -7.67 19.11
CA THR A 106 -18.65 -8.13 20.48
C THR A 106 -17.58 -9.09 21.01
N PRO A 107 -17.45 -9.27 22.34
CA PRO A 107 -16.52 -10.23 22.93
C PRO A 107 -16.56 -11.61 22.26
N GLY A 108 -15.40 -12.17 21.94
CA GLY A 108 -15.24 -13.44 21.21
C GLY A 108 -15.37 -13.33 19.68
N THR A 109 -15.49 -12.12 19.12
CA THR A 109 -15.50 -11.89 17.67
C THR A 109 -14.23 -11.19 17.18
N SER A 110 -13.91 -11.37 15.91
CA SER A 110 -12.76 -10.72 15.29
C SER A 110 -12.99 -10.36 13.83
N LEU A 111 -12.21 -9.38 13.38
CA LEU A 111 -12.02 -9.01 11.99
C LEU A 111 -10.59 -9.39 11.59
N GLU A 112 -10.47 -10.20 10.55
CA GLU A 112 -9.24 -10.32 9.78
C GLU A 112 -9.38 -9.59 8.46
N TYR A 113 -8.30 -9.02 7.99
CA TYR A 113 -8.25 -8.40 6.69
C TYR A 113 -6.99 -8.81 5.95
N TYR A 114 -7.10 -8.91 4.64
CA TYR A 114 -6.07 -9.35 3.73
C TYR A 114 -5.95 -8.34 2.60
N THR A 115 -4.73 -7.92 2.30
CA THR A 115 -4.41 -7.22 1.05
C THR A 115 -3.58 -8.18 0.20
N THR A 116 -4.06 -8.51 -0.99
CA THR A 116 -3.35 -9.36 -1.95
C THR A 116 -3.04 -8.57 -3.20
N VAL A 117 -1.78 -8.56 -3.61
CA VAL A 117 -1.27 -7.79 -4.75
C VAL A 117 -0.59 -8.73 -5.74
N PHE A 118 -0.92 -8.59 -7.02
CA PHE A 118 -0.23 -9.28 -8.11
C PHE A 118 -0.42 -8.52 -9.43
N PHE A 119 0.44 -8.80 -10.41
CA PHE A 119 0.26 -8.32 -11.78
C PHE A 119 -0.27 -9.45 -12.66
N SER A 120 -1.26 -9.19 -13.53
CA SER A 120 -1.85 -10.25 -14.37
C SER A 120 -0.83 -10.93 -15.29
N GLN A 121 0.26 -10.24 -15.64
CA GLN A 121 1.35 -10.74 -16.48
C GLN A 121 2.16 -11.86 -15.80
N ASP A 122 2.14 -11.93 -14.47
CA ASP A 122 2.78 -12.97 -13.68
C ASP A 122 1.99 -13.21 -12.39
N ALA A 123 0.75 -13.68 -12.54
CA ALA A 123 -0.18 -13.85 -11.41
C ALA A 123 0.32 -14.88 -10.37
N ALA A 124 1.25 -15.75 -10.75
CA ALA A 124 1.90 -16.67 -9.82
C ALA A 124 2.77 -15.92 -8.79
N LYS A 125 3.31 -14.74 -9.13
CA LYS A 125 3.98 -13.85 -8.18
C LYS A 125 2.94 -12.99 -7.46
N THR A 126 2.54 -13.46 -6.30
CA THR A 126 1.55 -12.81 -5.44
C THR A 126 2.16 -12.44 -4.09
N GLY A 127 1.83 -11.24 -3.61
CA GLY A 127 2.13 -10.78 -2.26
C GLY A 127 0.85 -10.67 -1.46
N THR A 128 0.80 -11.27 -0.27
CA THR A 128 -0.36 -11.17 0.63
C THR A 128 0.10 -10.70 2.00
N VAL A 129 -0.61 -9.70 2.53
CA VAL A 129 -0.44 -9.20 3.90
C VAL A 129 -1.75 -9.42 4.64
N ARG A 130 -1.66 -9.83 5.91
CA ARG A 130 -2.81 -10.04 6.79
C ARG A 130 -2.70 -9.12 8.00
N GLY A 131 -3.83 -8.57 8.44
CA GLY A 131 -3.98 -7.95 9.74
C GLY A 131 -5.23 -8.47 10.46
N HIS A 132 -5.35 -8.09 11.74
CA HIS A 132 -6.35 -8.65 12.63
C HIS A 132 -6.73 -7.66 13.74
N ILE A 133 -8.01 -7.64 14.09
CA ILE A 133 -8.59 -6.95 15.25
C ILE A 133 -9.51 -7.94 15.96
N ALA A 134 -9.34 -8.11 17.28
CA ALA A 134 -10.24 -8.94 18.09
C ALA A 134 -10.85 -8.13 19.24
N ALA A 135 -12.10 -8.44 19.54
CA ALA A 135 -12.76 -8.06 20.79
C ALA A 135 -12.68 -9.25 21.75
N ASN A 136 -11.73 -9.24 22.67
CA ASN A 136 -11.56 -10.35 23.63
C ASN A 136 -12.56 -10.22 24.78
N ASP A 137 -12.43 -9.16 25.58
CA ASP A 137 -13.18 -9.01 26.83
C ASP A 137 -14.26 -7.92 26.77
N LYS A 138 -14.18 -7.02 25.79
CA LYS A 138 -15.06 -5.86 25.64
C LYS A 138 -15.41 -5.64 24.18
N THR A 139 -16.59 -5.07 23.97
CA THR A 139 -17.01 -4.62 22.64
C THR A 139 -16.04 -3.57 22.11
N VAL A 140 -15.64 -3.73 20.85
CA VAL A 140 -14.94 -2.71 20.07
C VAL A 140 -15.96 -2.06 19.16
N ASP A 141 -16.19 -0.76 19.31
CA ASP A 141 -17.12 0.02 18.47
C ASP A 141 -16.49 1.37 18.18
N GLN A 142 -15.81 1.48 17.04
CA GLN A 142 -15.02 2.66 16.71
C GLN A 142 -14.67 2.74 15.22
N ALA A 143 -14.27 3.94 14.80
CA ALA A 143 -13.56 4.13 13.55
C ALA A 143 -12.17 3.46 13.61
N VAL A 144 -11.73 2.88 12.49
CA VAL A 144 -10.45 2.19 12.36
C VAL A 144 -9.69 2.65 11.12
N THR A 145 -8.36 2.57 11.19
CA THR A 145 -7.46 2.67 10.04
C THR A 145 -6.67 1.37 9.97
N LEU A 146 -6.96 0.55 8.98
CA LEU A 146 -6.30 -0.71 8.71
C LEU A 146 -5.14 -0.45 7.75
N VAL A 147 -3.93 -0.85 8.13
CA VAL A 147 -2.72 -0.61 7.33
C VAL A 147 -2.09 -1.95 6.97
N SER A 148 -2.00 -2.25 5.68
CA SER A 148 -1.26 -3.40 5.17
C SER A 148 0.03 -2.92 4.51
N ASN A 149 1.18 -3.16 5.15
CA ASN A 149 2.48 -2.87 4.56
C ASN A 149 3.01 -4.13 3.86
N THR A 150 3.32 -4.03 2.57
CA THR A 150 3.78 -5.18 1.78
C THR A 150 5.22 -5.56 2.10
N GLY A 151 6.10 -4.63 2.47
CA GLY A 151 7.46 -4.91 2.92
C GLY A 151 8.22 -5.87 2.01
N ALA A 152 8.61 -7.04 2.53
CA ALA A 152 9.26 -8.09 1.76
C ALA A 152 8.33 -8.81 0.76
N ASN A 153 7.02 -8.70 0.91
CA ASN A 153 5.98 -9.26 0.02
C ASN A 153 5.64 -8.32 -1.15
N LYS A 154 6.42 -7.27 -1.41
CA LYS A 154 6.22 -6.40 -2.57
C LYS A 154 6.27 -7.20 -3.87
N VAL A 155 5.25 -7.01 -4.71
CA VAL A 155 5.24 -7.53 -6.08
C VAL A 155 5.48 -6.37 -7.03
N TRP A 156 6.57 -6.48 -7.80
CA TRP A 156 6.95 -5.48 -8.78
C TRP A 156 6.26 -5.75 -10.12
N SER A 157 5.83 -4.68 -10.78
CA SER A 157 5.30 -4.72 -12.14
C SER A 157 6.29 -5.33 -13.13
N PRO A 158 5.86 -5.74 -14.34
CA PRO A 158 6.76 -5.86 -15.47
C PRO A 158 7.61 -4.59 -15.66
N CYS A 159 8.80 -4.75 -16.22
CA CYS A 159 9.64 -3.62 -16.58
C CYS A 159 9.00 -2.84 -17.73
N THR A 160 8.81 -1.53 -17.56
CA THR A 160 8.17 -0.68 -18.58
C THR A 160 9.00 -0.65 -19.87
N GLY A 161 8.32 -0.86 -21.01
CA GLY A 161 8.92 -0.81 -22.34
C GLY A 161 8.59 0.49 -23.08
N ALA A 162 8.68 0.45 -24.41
CA ALA A 162 8.35 1.60 -25.26
C ALA A 162 6.86 2.01 -25.19
N ASP A 163 5.97 1.10 -24.78
CA ASP A 163 4.55 1.36 -24.54
C ASP A 163 4.28 2.07 -23.20
N GLY A 164 5.29 2.15 -22.34
CA GLY A 164 5.22 2.75 -21.01
C GLY A 164 4.23 2.08 -20.07
N SER A 165 3.82 0.83 -20.34
CA SER A 165 2.81 0.09 -19.57
C SER A 165 3.39 -0.50 -18.29
N ILE A 166 2.67 -0.37 -17.17
CA ILE A 166 3.00 -1.07 -15.92
C ILE A 166 2.33 -2.46 -15.84
N GLY A 167 1.61 -2.87 -16.88
CA GLY A 167 0.75 -4.05 -16.83
C GLY A 167 -0.58 -3.83 -16.10
N ILE A 168 -1.22 -4.93 -15.69
CA ILE A 168 -2.50 -4.90 -14.98
C ILE A 168 -2.22 -5.20 -13.51
N LEU A 169 -2.26 -4.16 -12.68
CA LEU A 169 -2.14 -4.26 -11.23
C LEU A 169 -3.46 -4.74 -10.65
N ASN A 170 -3.43 -5.83 -9.88
CA ASN A 170 -4.56 -6.35 -9.14
C ASN A 170 -4.32 -6.17 -7.66
N VAL A 171 -5.23 -5.48 -6.97
CA VAL A 171 -5.21 -5.33 -5.51
C VAL A 171 -6.55 -5.79 -4.97
N ASN A 172 -6.52 -6.86 -4.18
CA ASN A 172 -7.71 -7.43 -3.56
C ASN A 172 -7.68 -7.16 -2.07
N PHE A 173 -8.62 -6.36 -1.59
CA PHE A 173 -8.90 -6.18 -0.17
C PHE A 173 -10.04 -7.12 0.25
N ARG A 174 -9.74 -8.02 1.19
CA ARG A 174 -10.67 -9.04 1.68
C ARG A 174 -10.78 -8.99 3.18
N THR A 175 -12.00 -9.00 3.70
CA THR A 175 -12.28 -9.12 5.13
C THR A 175 -12.85 -10.49 5.47
N VAL A 176 -12.59 -10.93 6.69
CA VAL A 176 -13.16 -12.14 7.28
C VAL A 176 -13.60 -11.79 8.70
N LEU A 177 -14.90 -11.83 8.95
CA LEU A 177 -15.44 -11.74 10.30
C LEU A 177 -15.60 -13.15 10.88
N ASN A 178 -15.11 -13.35 12.11
CA ASN A 178 -15.14 -14.64 12.80
C ASN A 178 -15.75 -14.52 14.20
N GLY A 179 -16.22 -15.66 14.73
CA GLY A 179 -16.81 -15.78 16.07
C GLY A 179 -18.32 -16.04 16.04
N GLU A 180 -18.91 -16.23 17.22
CA GLU A 180 -20.34 -16.58 17.37
C GLU A 180 -21.21 -15.37 17.77
N GLY A 181 -20.58 -14.22 18.03
CA GLY A 181 -21.24 -12.98 18.42
C GLY A 181 -21.69 -12.10 17.25
N LYS A 182 -22.01 -10.84 17.58
CA LYS A 182 -22.27 -9.79 16.59
C LYS A 182 -20.94 -9.16 16.16
N ALA A 183 -20.75 -9.05 14.85
CA ALA A 183 -19.61 -8.37 14.26
C ALA A 183 -20.06 -7.62 13.00
N TYR A 184 -19.47 -6.45 12.77
CA TYR A 184 -19.71 -5.63 11.59
C TYR A 184 -18.42 -4.91 11.25
N PHE A 185 -18.14 -4.82 9.95
CA PHE A 185 -17.09 -3.97 9.42
C PHE A 185 -17.57 -3.33 8.13
N GLU A 186 -17.30 -2.04 8.00
CA GLU A 186 -17.53 -1.27 6.79
C GLU A 186 -16.28 -0.51 6.39
N ALA A 187 -15.85 -0.69 5.14
CA ALA A 187 -14.80 0.13 4.55
C ALA A 187 -15.43 1.37 3.91
N LEU A 188 -14.80 2.52 4.15
CA LEU A 188 -15.21 3.81 3.61
C LEU A 188 -14.26 4.26 2.50
N THR A 189 -12.95 4.18 2.75
CA THR A 189 -11.91 4.55 1.79
C THR A 189 -10.77 3.56 1.79
N GLU A 190 -10.16 3.36 0.63
CA GLU A 190 -8.90 2.64 0.43
C GLU A 190 -7.90 3.54 -0.30
N ASN A 191 -6.68 3.66 0.22
CA ASN A 191 -5.60 4.42 -0.40
C ASN A 191 -4.36 3.56 -0.57
N TRP A 192 -3.67 3.67 -1.70
CA TRP A 192 -2.42 2.96 -1.91
C TRP A 192 -1.23 3.91 -1.98
N ASP A 193 -0.16 3.55 -1.27
CA ASP A 193 1.15 4.13 -1.51
C ASP A 193 1.89 3.22 -2.49
N LEU A 194 2.54 3.84 -3.48
CA LEU A 194 3.34 3.14 -4.49
C LEU A 194 4.82 3.50 -4.38
N GLU A 195 5.67 2.54 -4.71
CA GLU A 195 7.11 2.74 -4.82
C GLU A 195 7.58 2.37 -6.22
N TRP A 196 8.56 3.11 -6.69
CA TRP A 196 9.17 2.97 -8.00
C TRP A 196 10.61 2.52 -7.86
N ARG A 197 11.08 1.73 -8.84
CA ARG A 197 12.49 1.38 -8.97
C ARG A 197 12.90 1.20 -10.42
N LYS A 198 14.21 1.22 -10.64
CA LYS A 198 14.81 0.84 -11.92
C LYS A 198 14.79 -0.68 -12.15
N CYS A 199 14.58 -1.01 -13.42
CA CYS A 199 14.85 -2.27 -14.10
C CYS A 199 15.52 -1.90 -15.44
#